data_AF-A0A1G1IP23-F1
#
_entry.id   AF-A0A1G1IP23-F1
#
_cell.length_a   1.000
_cell.length_b   1.000
_cell.length_c   1.000
_cell.angle_alpha   90.00
_cell.angle_beta   90.00
_cell.angle_gamma   90.00
#
_symmetry.space_group_name_H-M   'P 1'
#
loop_
_entity.id
_entity.type
_entity.pdbx_description
1 polymer ?
#
loop_
_entity_poly.entity_id
_entity_poly.type
_entity_poly.pdbx_seq_one_letter_code
_entity_poly.pdbx_strand_id
1 'polypeptide(L)'
;MKEIKKGKMVVTKFGQFMRRYRIDEIPQLLNVLKGDMSLIGPRPEIPYFVSRSRKRIPFYDTVFSVKPGLTGWAQVKFRHATSIKDYNQKFRYNLYYLKNISLSQDLVILLKTIRVVLLGSGK
;
A
#
# COMPACT_ATOMS: atom_id res chain seq x y z
N MET A 1 24.59 0.17 23.76
CA MET A 1 23.58 -0.29 22.77
C MET A 1 22.44 -0.94 23.55
N LYS A 2 21.26 -0.30 23.65
CA LYS A 2 20.10 -0.88 24.34
C LYS A 2 19.35 -1.77 23.37
N GLU A 3 19.30 -3.07 23.66
CA GLU A 3 18.41 -4.01 23.00
C GLU A 3 16.96 -3.53 23.10
N ILE A 4 16.34 -3.27 21.95
CA ILE A 4 14.91 -3.01 21.88
C ILE A 4 14.21 -4.35 22.17
N LYS A 5 13.68 -4.51 23.38
CA LYS A 5 12.79 -5.62 23.73
C LYS A 5 11.69 -5.72 22.68
N LYS A 6 11.65 -6.86 21.98
CA LYS A 6 10.63 -7.19 20.97
C LYS A 6 9.28 -7.32 21.67
N GLY A 7 8.56 -6.20 21.81
CA GLY A 7 7.23 -6.18 22.42
C GLY A 7 6.30 -7.11 21.65
N LYS A 8 5.70 -8.09 22.35
CA LYS A 8 4.72 -9.01 21.75
C LYS A 8 3.53 -8.18 21.31
N MET A 9 3.34 -8.02 20.00
CA MET A 9 2.23 -7.23 19.45
C MET A 9 0.93 -8.03 19.65
N VAL A 10 0.21 -7.75 20.74
CA VAL A 10 -1.04 -8.44 21.06
C VAL A 10 -2.15 -7.84 20.21
N VAL A 11 -2.59 -8.58 19.19
CA VAL A 11 -3.77 -8.23 18.40
C VAL A 11 -4.99 -8.91 19.03
N THR A 12 -5.94 -8.13 19.54
CA THR A 12 -7.20 -8.64 20.11
C THR A 12 -8.05 -9.36 19.06
N LYS A 13 -9.00 -10.21 19.47
CA LYS A 13 -9.95 -10.85 18.55
C LYS A 13 -10.70 -9.81 17.68
N PHE A 14 -11.08 -8.69 18.30
CA PHE A 14 -11.67 -7.56 17.60
C PHE A 14 -10.70 -6.92 16.59
N GLY A 15 -9.44 -6.68 16.98
CA GLY A 15 -8.42 -6.16 16.06
C GLY A 15 -8.14 -7.09 14.88
N GLN A 16 -8.22 -8.41 15.09
CA GLN A 16 -8.11 -9.41 14.01
C GLN A 16 -9.31 -9.33 13.05
N PHE A 17 -10.52 -9.16 13.58
CA PHE A 17 -11.74 -8.96 12.77
C PHE A 17 -11.64 -7.69 11.92
N MET A 18 -11.27 -6.55 12.53
CA MET A 18 -11.10 -5.27 11.84
C MET A 18 -10.12 -5.39 10.67
N ARG A 19 -8.95 -6.01 10.90
CA ARG A 19 -7.92 -6.23 9.86
C ARG A 19 -8.36 -7.21 8.77
N ARG A 20 -9.15 -8.24 9.13
CA ARG A 20 -9.65 -9.25 8.17
C ARG A 20 -10.55 -8.59 7.13
N TYR A 21 -11.44 -7.72 7.57
CA TYR A 21 -12.41 -7.04 6.70
C TYR A 21 -11.99 -5.62 6.30
N ARG A 22 -10.74 -5.22 6.60
CA ARG A 22 -10.16 -3.90 6.30
C ARG A 22 -11.00 -2.71 6.82
N ILE A 23 -11.70 -2.90 7.94
CA ILE A 23 -12.48 -1.85 8.60
C ILE A 23 -11.55 -0.75 9.14
N ASP A 24 -10.30 -1.10 9.42
CA ASP A 24 -9.24 -0.15 9.78
C ASP A 24 -8.88 0.84 8.66
N GLU A 25 -9.33 0.61 7.41
CA GLU A 25 -9.10 1.53 6.29
C GLU A 25 -10.23 2.56 6.08
N ILE A 26 -11.32 2.53 6.87
CA ILE A 26 -12.42 3.51 6.78
C ILE A 26 -11.92 4.97 6.86
N PRO A 27 -11.00 5.34 7.77
CA PRO A 27 -10.47 6.71 7.80
C PRO A 27 -9.75 7.11 6.50
N GLN A 28 -9.08 6.17 5.83
CA GLN A 28 -8.44 6.44 4.54
C GLN A 28 -9.48 6.60 3.43
N LEU A 29 -10.59 5.87 3.49
CA LEU A 29 -11.72 6.06 2.57
C LEU A 29 -12.32 7.47 2.71
N LEU A 30 -12.40 8.01 3.91
CA LEU A 30 -12.84 9.41 4.11
C LEU A 30 -11.88 10.40 3.44
N ASN A 31 -10.57 10.15 3.44
CA ASN A 31 -9.60 10.99 2.72
C ASN A 31 -9.77 10.91 1.19
N VAL A 32 -10.23 9.77 0.67
CA VAL A 32 -10.62 9.65 -0.75
C VAL A 32 -11.83 10.54 -1.05
N LEU A 33 -12.85 10.52 -0.20
CA LEU A 33 -14.04 11.35 -0.35
C LEU A 33 -13.75 12.85 -0.22
N LYS A 34 -12.78 13.23 0.62
CA LYS A 34 -12.29 14.62 0.74
C LYS A 34 -11.41 15.07 -0.43
N GLY A 35 -10.94 14.14 -1.26
CA GLY A 35 -10.07 14.41 -2.40
C GLY A 35 -8.57 14.46 -2.09
N ASP A 36 -8.17 14.17 -0.84
CA ASP A 36 -6.76 14.09 -0.42
C ASP A 36 -6.07 12.82 -0.96
N MET A 37 -6.84 11.76 -1.18
CA MET A 37 -6.40 10.48 -1.74
C MET A 37 -7.23 10.09 -2.97
N SER A 38 -6.69 9.20 -3.79
CA SER A 38 -7.40 8.49 -4.84
C SER A 38 -7.83 7.11 -4.32
N LEU A 39 -8.87 6.53 -4.93
CA LEU A 39 -9.20 5.12 -4.68
C LEU A 39 -8.06 4.20 -5.15
N ILE A 40 -7.47 4.52 -6.30
CA ILE A 40 -6.42 3.74 -6.95
C ILE A 40 -5.19 4.60 -7.18
N GLY A 41 -4.04 4.10 -6.71
CA GLY A 41 -2.75 4.77 -6.83
C GLY A 41 -1.67 4.12 -5.97
N PRO A 42 -0.44 4.64 -5.99
CA PRO A 42 0.61 4.19 -5.08
C PRO A 42 0.22 4.44 -3.62
N ARG A 43 0.30 3.42 -2.75
CA ARG A 43 0.04 3.59 -1.31
C ARG A 43 1.07 4.54 -0.70
N PRO A 44 0.66 5.48 0.18
CA PRO A 44 1.61 6.34 0.89
C PRO A 44 2.58 5.50 1.74
N GLU A 45 3.86 5.88 1.71
CA GLU A 45 4.94 5.23 2.44
C GLU A 45 5.38 6.11 3.61
N ILE A 46 5.91 5.47 4.66
CA ILE A 46 6.44 6.19 5.82
C ILE A 46 7.68 6.99 5.39
N PRO A 47 7.84 8.28 5.78
CA PRO A 47 8.95 9.12 5.36
C PRO A 47 10.34 8.50 5.54
N TYR A 48 10.52 7.71 6.60
CA TYR A 48 11.75 6.93 6.83
C TYR A 48 12.09 6.00 5.65
N PHE A 49 11.12 5.22 5.15
CA PHE A 49 11.33 4.32 4.01
C PHE A 49 11.47 5.07 2.68
N VAL A 50 10.77 6.19 2.53
CA VAL A 50 10.93 7.09 1.37
C VAL A 50 12.37 7.59 1.29
N SER A 51 12.91 8.13 2.39
CA SER A 51 14.28 8.66 2.43
C SER A 51 15.33 7.58 2.11
N ARG A 52 15.14 6.35 2.58
CA ARG A 52 16.02 5.22 2.31
C ARG A 52 15.92 4.75 0.86
N SER A 53 14.72 4.78 0.28
CA SER A 53 14.47 4.38 -1.10
C SER A 53 15.03 5.40 -2.09
N ARG A 54 14.83 6.70 -1.86
CA ARG A 54 15.44 7.78 -2.67
C ARG A 54 16.94 7.64 -2.84
N LYS A 55 17.66 7.24 -1.80
CA LYS A 55 19.13 7.04 -1.84
C LYS A 55 19.58 5.86 -2.70
N ARG A 56 18.68 4.91 -3.03
CA ARG A 56 19.03 3.62 -3.65
C ARG A 56 18.31 3.36 -4.97
N ILE A 57 17.20 4.04 -5.19
CA ILE A 57 16.31 3.84 -6.33
C ILE A 57 16.28 5.15 -7.13
N PRO A 58 16.90 5.18 -8.32
CA PRO A 58 16.84 6.34 -9.19
C PRO A 58 15.40 6.71 -9.52
N PHE A 59 15.11 8.01 -9.58
CA PHE A 59 13.77 8.53 -9.92
C PHE A 59 12.65 8.03 -9.02
N TYR A 60 12.94 7.65 -7.77
CA TYR A 60 11.94 7.14 -6.83
C TYR A 60 10.74 8.08 -6.69
N ASP A 61 10.98 9.39 -6.78
CA ASP A 61 9.94 10.41 -6.59
C ASP A 61 8.86 10.46 -7.68
N THR A 62 9.05 9.74 -8.79
CA THR A 62 8.03 9.63 -9.84
C THR A 62 6.72 9.07 -9.32
N VAL A 63 6.73 8.25 -8.25
CA VAL A 63 5.49 7.75 -7.61
C VAL A 63 4.66 8.81 -6.92
N PHE A 64 5.24 9.98 -6.61
CA PHE A 64 4.54 11.10 -6.00
C PHE A 64 3.93 12.06 -7.03
N SER A 65 4.04 11.75 -8.33
CA SER A 65 3.40 12.53 -9.41
C SER A 65 1.88 12.39 -9.47
N VAL A 66 1.31 11.41 -8.76
CA VAL A 66 -0.12 11.15 -8.68
C VAL A 66 -0.58 11.13 -7.23
N LYS A 67 -1.88 11.31 -7.00
CA LYS A 67 -2.46 11.22 -5.66
C LYS A 67 -2.21 9.83 -5.06
N PRO A 68 -1.92 9.75 -3.75
CA PRO A 68 -1.79 8.48 -3.05
C PRO A 68 -3.09 7.67 -3.15
N GLY A 69 -2.97 6.35 -3.33
CA GLY A 69 -4.10 5.43 -3.46
C GLY A 69 -4.47 4.71 -2.16
N LEU A 70 -5.77 4.44 -1.97
CA LEU A 70 -6.23 3.47 -0.96
C LEU A 70 -5.73 2.06 -1.30
N THR A 71 -5.92 1.66 -2.56
CA THR A 71 -5.37 0.43 -3.16
C THR A 71 -4.54 0.77 -4.40
N GLY A 72 -3.78 -0.19 -4.93
CA GLY A 72 -2.91 0.02 -6.08
C GLY A 72 -2.31 -1.25 -6.63
N TRP A 73 -1.74 -1.17 -7.84
CA TRP A 73 -1.15 -2.31 -8.53
C TRP A 73 -0.09 -3.04 -7.69
N ALA A 74 0.78 -2.27 -7.01
CA ALA A 74 1.77 -2.84 -6.13
C ALA A 74 1.15 -3.57 -4.93
N GLN A 75 0.09 -3.05 -4.30
CA GLN A 75 -0.57 -3.72 -3.17
C GLN A 75 -1.23 -5.04 -3.58
N VAL A 76 -1.86 -5.10 -4.76
CA VAL A 76 -2.52 -6.34 -5.23
C VAL A 76 -1.54 -7.38 -5.74
N LYS A 77 -0.33 -6.98 -6.17
CA LYS A 77 0.72 -7.88 -6.66
C LYS A 77 1.75 -8.26 -5.60
N PHE A 78 1.91 -7.43 -4.58
CA PHE A 78 3.03 -7.51 -3.65
C PHE A 78 2.54 -7.27 -2.22
N ARG A 79 2.47 -8.35 -1.43
CA ARG A 79 1.83 -8.35 -0.11
C ARG A 79 2.70 -7.72 0.99
N HIS A 80 4.02 -7.94 0.96
CA HIS A 80 4.88 -7.46 2.03
C HIS A 80 6.30 -7.14 1.55
N ALA A 81 6.77 -5.94 1.89
CA ALA A 81 8.15 -5.51 1.63
C ALA A 81 8.95 -5.51 2.93
N THR A 82 9.93 -6.41 3.03
CA THR A 82 10.82 -6.53 4.20
C THR A 82 12.27 -6.17 3.86
N SER A 83 12.66 -6.36 2.60
CA SER A 83 14.01 -6.13 2.10
C SER A 83 14.07 -4.94 1.15
N ILE A 84 15.27 -4.39 0.92
CA ILE A 84 15.45 -3.34 -0.09
C ILE A 84 15.13 -3.82 -1.51
N LYS A 85 15.31 -5.12 -1.81
CA LYS A 85 14.93 -5.72 -3.09
C LYS A 85 13.41 -5.70 -3.27
N ASP A 86 12.68 -5.92 -2.19
CA ASP A 86 11.22 -5.88 -2.17
C ASP A 86 10.72 -4.46 -2.45
N TYR A 87 11.35 -3.44 -1.86
CA TYR A 87 11.03 -2.03 -2.14
C TYR A 87 11.31 -1.66 -3.60
N ASN A 88 12.40 -2.17 -4.20
CA ASN A 88 12.67 -2.03 -5.63
C ASN A 88 11.57 -2.68 -6.48
N GLN A 89 11.11 -3.88 -6.12
CA GLN A 89 10.03 -4.54 -6.84
C GLN A 89 8.70 -3.81 -6.69
N LYS A 90 8.37 -3.34 -5.48
CA LYS A 90 7.21 -2.49 -5.20
C LYS A 90 7.24 -1.23 -6.06
N PHE A 91 8.40 -0.56 -6.13
CA PHE A 91 8.59 0.63 -6.98
C PHE A 91 8.35 0.31 -8.47
N ARG A 92 8.86 -0.81 -8.98
CA ARG A 92 8.61 -1.24 -10.38
C ARG A 92 7.12 -1.46 -10.66
N TYR A 93 6.37 -2.01 -9.71
CA TYR A 93 4.91 -2.13 -9.86
C TYR A 93 4.21 -0.76 -9.84
N ASN A 94 4.66 0.18 -9.01
CA ASN A 94 4.13 1.54 -9.04
C ASN A 94 4.43 2.23 -10.38
N LEU A 95 5.66 2.11 -10.91
CA LEU A 95 6.00 2.63 -12.24
C LEU A 95 5.16 2.00 -13.35
N TYR A 96 4.93 0.69 -13.29
CA TYR A 96 4.06 0.02 -14.25
C TYR A 96 2.65 0.61 -14.25
N TYR A 97 2.10 0.87 -13.06
CA TYR A 97 0.81 1.53 -12.93
C TYR A 97 0.84 2.94 -13.54
N LEU A 98 1.80 3.78 -13.17
CA LEU A 98 1.93 5.15 -13.68
C LEU A 98 2.02 5.21 -15.20
N LYS A 99 2.71 4.25 -15.82
CA LYS A 99 2.86 4.19 -17.28
C LYS A 99 1.58 3.74 -18.00
N ASN A 100 0.71 3.00 -17.33
CA ASN A 100 -0.44 2.33 -17.95
C ASN A 100 -1.79 2.75 -17.32
N ILE A 101 -1.83 3.93 -16.70
CA ILE A 101 -3.05 4.47 -16.07
C ILE A 101 -4.19 4.43 -17.09
N SER A 102 -5.22 3.65 -16.79
CA SER A 102 -6.37 3.43 -17.64
C SER A 102 -7.53 2.89 -16.80
N LEU A 103 -8.76 3.20 -17.21
CA LEU A 103 -9.97 2.74 -16.52
C LEU A 103 -10.05 1.20 -16.45
N SER A 104 -9.55 0.50 -17.46
CA SER A 104 -9.52 -0.96 -17.48
C SER A 104 -8.54 -1.53 -16.45
N GLN A 105 -7.35 -0.94 -16.32
CA GLN A 105 -6.39 -1.35 -15.29
C GLN A 105 -6.91 -1.05 -13.87
N ASP A 106 -7.57 0.09 -13.70
CA ASP A 106 -8.21 0.49 -12.46
C ASP A 106 -9.30 -0.51 -12.04
N LEU A 107 -10.16 -0.91 -12.99
CA LEU A 107 -11.17 -1.93 -12.75
C LEU A 107 -10.56 -3.27 -12.32
N VAL A 108 -9.46 -3.69 -12.96
CA VAL A 108 -8.73 -4.91 -12.57
C VAL A 108 -8.19 -4.81 -11.13
N ILE A 109 -7.63 -3.66 -10.75
CA ILE A 109 -7.13 -3.44 -9.38
C ILE A 109 -8.29 -3.46 -8.38
N LEU A 110 -9.41 -2.82 -8.70
CA LEU A 110 -10.59 -2.77 -7.86
C LEU A 110 -11.16 -4.17 -7.61
N LEU A 111 -11.37 -4.97 -8.67
CA LEU A 111 -11.87 -6.34 -8.57
C LEU A 111 -10.94 -7.24 -7.73
N LYS A 112 -9.62 -7.10 -7.91
CA LYS A 112 -8.63 -7.81 -7.08
C LYS A 112 -8.72 -7.38 -5.61
N THR A 113 -8.91 -6.10 -5.36
CA THR A 113 -9.02 -5.55 -4.00
C THR A 113 -10.28 -6.07 -3.31
N ILE A 114 -11.44 -6.01 -3.97
CA ILE A 114 -12.71 -6.55 -3.46
C ILE A 114 -12.55 -8.04 -3.12
N ARG A 115 -11.94 -8.83 -4.01
CA ARG A 115 -11.67 -10.25 -3.75
C ARG A 115 -10.81 -10.46 -2.49
N VAL A 116 -9.79 -9.65 -2.25
CA VAL A 116 -8.93 -9.75 -1.06
C VAL A 116 -9.72 -9.44 0.23
N VAL A 117 -10.57 -8.41 0.20
CA VAL A 117 -11.41 -8.01 1.33
C VAL A 117 -12.45 -9.08 1.65
N LEU A 118 -13.16 -9.60 0.63
CA LEU A 118 -14.19 -10.63 0.80
C LEU A 118 -13.60 -11.96 1.29
N LEU A 119 -12.44 -12.37 0.77
CA LEU A 119 -11.76 -13.60 1.20
C LEU A 119 -11.02 -13.44 2.54
N GLY A 120 -11.03 -12.26 3.17
CA GLY A 120 -10.29 -11.99 4.40
C GLY A 120 -8.78 -12.24 4.29
N SER A 121 -8.25 -12.25 3.07
CA SER A 121 -6.88 -12.68 2.74
C SER A 121 -5.87 -11.54 2.81
N GLY A 122 -6.27 -10.40 3.38
CA GLY A 122 -5.47 -9.17 3.53
C GLY A 122 -4.30 -9.24 4.53
N LYS A 123 -3.69 -10.42 4.70
CA LYS A 123 -2.45 -10.61 5.46
C LYS A 123 -1.22 -10.40 4.59
#